data_AF-A0A968JTP4-F1
#
_entry.id   AF-A0A968JTP4-F1
#
_cell.length_a   1.000
_cell.length_b   1.000
_cell.length_c   1.000
_cell.angle_alpha   90.00
_cell.angle_beta   90.00
_cell.angle_gamma   90.00
#
_symmetry.space_group_name_H-M   'P 1'
#
loop_
_entity.id
_entity.type
_entity.pdbx_description
1 polymer ?
#
loop_
_entity_poly.entity_id
_entity_poly.type
_entity_poly.pdbx_seq_one_letter_code
_entity_poly.pdbx_strand_id
1 'polypeptide(L)'
;MDIFDKINKNRGPLGQYQKVGHGYFMFPKLEGEIKPRMMFRGKEVLTWSLNNYIGLANNPEVRKADADAAKDWGMAYPMGAR
;
A
#
# COMPACT_ATOMS: atom_id res chain seq x y z
N MET A 1 -27.65 14.15 -0.55
CA MET A 1 -26.75 14.29 -1.71
C MET A 1 -25.91 13.03 -1.75
N ASP A 2 -26.04 12.24 -2.81
CA ASP A 2 -25.28 11.00 -2.97
C ASP A 2 -23.76 11.31 -3.14
N ILE A 3 -22.90 10.51 -2.51
CA ILE A 3 -21.46 10.75 -2.52
C ILE A 3 -20.84 10.48 -3.90
N PHE A 4 -21.38 9.54 -4.66
CA PHE A 4 -20.94 9.26 -6.02
C PHE A 4 -21.36 10.37 -6.97
N ASP A 5 -22.57 10.93 -6.80
CA ASP A 5 -23.03 12.10 -7.57
C ASP A 5 -22.13 13.32 -7.34
N LYS A 6 -21.70 13.55 -6.09
CA LYS A 6 -20.77 14.64 -5.75
C LYS A 6 -19.42 14.45 -6.45
N ILE A 7 -18.87 13.23 -6.40
CA ILE A 7 -17.58 12.88 -7.02
C ILE A 7 -17.65 12.97 -8.55
N ASN A 8 -18.76 12.55 -9.15
CA ASN A 8 -18.96 12.62 -10.60
C ASN A 8 -19.00 14.06 -11.11
N LYS A 9 -19.61 14.98 -10.35
CA LYS A 9 -19.70 16.41 -10.70
C LYS A 9 -18.40 17.16 -10.47
N ASN A 10 -17.68 16.86 -9.39
CA ASN A 10 -16.43 17.54 -9.06
C ASN A 10 -15.51 16.64 -8.23
N ARG A 11 -14.42 16.16 -8.85
CA ARG A 11 -13.41 15.32 -8.19
C ARG A 11 -12.42 16.12 -7.33
N GLY A 12 -12.62 17.42 -7.19
CA GLY A 12 -11.77 18.33 -6.43
C GLY A 12 -10.42 18.63 -7.12
N PRO A 13 -9.60 19.50 -6.50
CA PRO A 13 -8.35 19.98 -7.08
C PRO A 13 -7.31 18.90 -7.36
N LEU A 14 -7.34 17.77 -6.64
CA LEU A 14 -6.45 16.63 -6.89
C LEU A 14 -7.03 15.64 -7.90
N GLY A 15 -8.36 15.52 -7.96
CA GLY A 15 -9.05 14.59 -8.82
C GLY A 15 -8.87 14.87 -10.32
N GLN A 16 -8.58 16.12 -10.69
CA GLN A 16 -8.22 16.48 -12.07
C GLN A 16 -6.93 15.78 -12.55
N TYR A 17 -5.99 15.47 -11.63
CA TYR A 17 -4.73 14.79 -11.94
C TYR A 17 -4.81 13.28 -11.81
N GLN A 18 -5.93 12.74 -11.32
CA GLN A 18 -6.09 11.30 -11.04
C GLN A 18 -5.79 10.45 -12.28
N LYS A 19 -6.28 10.83 -13.47
CA LYS A 19 -6.06 10.09 -14.71
C LYS A 19 -4.58 9.99 -15.12
N VAL A 20 -3.78 10.99 -14.75
CA VAL A 20 -2.37 11.10 -15.17
C VAL A 20 -1.43 10.53 -14.12
N GLY A 21 -1.72 10.76 -12.84
CA GLY A 21 -0.81 10.38 -11.76
C GLY A 21 -1.11 9.06 -11.07
N HIS A 22 -2.38 8.60 -11.02
CA HIS A 22 -2.74 7.41 -10.25
C HIS A 22 -2.12 6.13 -10.83
N GLY A 23 -1.52 5.31 -9.97
CA GLY A 23 -0.89 4.05 -10.33
C GLY A 23 0.53 4.17 -10.88
N TYR A 24 1.01 5.38 -11.15
CA TYR A 24 2.40 5.63 -11.56
C TYR A 24 3.13 6.58 -10.61
N PHE A 25 2.71 7.85 -10.55
CA PHE A 25 3.32 8.86 -9.66
C PHE A 25 2.67 8.87 -8.28
N MET A 26 1.37 8.63 -8.23
CA MET A 26 0.57 8.56 -7.02
C MET A 26 0.13 7.11 -6.80
N PHE A 27 0.55 6.52 -5.69
CA PHE A 27 0.24 5.13 -5.34
C PHE A 27 0.69 4.11 -6.43
N PRO A 28 2.00 4.05 -6.76
CA PRO A 28 2.50 3.03 -7.67
C PRO A 28 2.21 1.63 -7.13
N LYS A 29 1.79 0.73 -8.01
CA LYS A 29 1.47 -0.66 -7.66
C LYS A 29 2.65 -1.56 -8.01
N LEU A 30 3.47 -1.85 -7.00
CA LEU A 30 4.47 -2.91 -7.07
C LEU A 30 3.82 -4.22 -6.68
N GLU A 31 4.14 -5.28 -7.41
CA GLU A 31 3.55 -6.60 -7.22
C GLU A 31 4.62 -7.63 -6.81
N GLY A 32 4.16 -8.67 -6.10
CA GLY A 32 4.99 -9.76 -5.59
C GLY A 32 5.61 -9.49 -4.22
N GLU A 33 6.57 -10.33 -3.84
CA GLU A 33 7.30 -10.20 -2.58
C GLU A 33 8.19 -8.94 -2.54
N ILE A 34 8.36 -8.37 -1.34
CA ILE A 34 9.11 -7.13 -1.11
C ILE A 34 10.61 -7.39 -1.27
N LYS A 35 11.20 -7.00 -2.39
CA LYS A 35 12.61 -7.32 -2.72
C LYS A 35 13.24 -6.22 -3.58
N PRO A 36 14.58 -6.23 -3.79
CA PRO A 36 15.23 -5.21 -4.61
C PRO A 36 14.71 -5.13 -6.05
N ARG A 37 14.21 -6.23 -6.64
CA ARG A 37 13.60 -6.25 -7.98
C ARG A 37 12.13 -6.65 -7.91
N MET A 38 11.19 -5.79 -8.28
CA MET A 38 9.75 -6.08 -8.19
C MET A 38 9.08 -5.91 -9.55
N MET A 39 7.84 -6.40 -9.66
CA MET A 39 7.03 -6.23 -10.86
C MET A 39 6.28 -4.90 -10.78
N PHE A 40 6.44 -4.07 -11.81
CA PHE A 40 5.73 -2.80 -11.96
C PHE A 40 5.13 -2.72 -13.36
N ARG A 41 3.79 -2.72 -13.44
CA ARG A 41 3.04 -2.67 -14.71
C ARG A 41 3.50 -3.73 -15.72
N GLY A 42 3.69 -4.97 -15.25
CA GLY A 42 4.10 -6.10 -16.09
C GLY A 42 5.59 -6.08 -16.51
N LYS A 43 6.40 -5.19 -15.94
CA LYS A 43 7.86 -5.15 -16.15
C LYS A 43 8.60 -5.32 -14.84
N GLU A 44 9.66 -6.13 -14.85
CA GLU A 44 10.57 -6.20 -13.70
C GLU A 44 11.40 -4.92 -13.63
N VAL A 45 11.47 -4.31 -12.44
CA VAL A 45 12.22 -3.07 -12.18
C VAL A 45 13.03 -3.17 -10.90
N LEU A 46 14.17 -2.47 -10.86
CA LEU A 46 14.91 -2.25 -9.62
C LEU A 46 14.17 -1.22 -8.74
N THR A 47 13.96 -1.55 -7.47
CA THR A 47 13.10 -0.81 -6.56
C THR A 47 13.92 0.02 -5.58
N TRP A 48 13.87 1.33 -5.74
CA TRP A 48 14.56 2.32 -4.87
C TRP A 48 13.62 3.06 -3.93
N SER A 49 12.32 2.75 -3.97
CA SER A 49 11.27 3.48 -3.27
C SER A 49 10.80 2.80 -1.98
N LEU A 50 11.43 1.70 -1.56
CA LEU A 50 11.04 0.94 -0.38
C LEU A 50 12.02 1.17 0.77
N ASN A 51 11.49 1.28 1.98
CA ASN A 51 12.28 1.41 3.21
C ASN A 51 12.69 0.05 3.79
N ASN A 52 12.86 -0.97 2.94
CA ASN A 52 13.24 -2.32 3.34
C ASN A 52 14.77 -2.49 3.31
N TYR A 53 15.50 -1.62 4.00
CA TYR A 53 16.95 -1.47 3.86
C TYR A 53 17.75 -2.73 4.17
N ILE A 54 17.31 -3.51 5.17
CA ILE A 54 17.97 -4.74 5.63
C ILE A 54 17.20 -6.01 5.24
N GLY A 55 16.18 -5.90 4.39
CA GLY A 55 15.50 -7.07 3.82
C GLY A 55 14.55 -7.82 4.76
N LEU A 56 14.20 -7.27 5.92
CA LEU A 56 13.38 -7.99 6.91
C LEU A 56 11.93 -8.20 6.53
N ALA A 57 11.40 -7.46 5.55
CA ALA A 57 9.99 -7.53 5.18
C ALA A 57 9.49 -8.94 4.76
N ASN A 58 10.39 -9.81 4.27
CA ASN A 58 10.07 -11.21 3.95
C ASN A 58 10.82 -12.21 4.84
N ASN A 59 11.47 -11.77 5.91
CA ASN A 59 12.20 -12.68 6.78
C ASN A 59 11.23 -13.69 7.43
N PRO A 60 11.49 -15.01 7.32
CA PRO A 60 10.57 -16.03 7.84
C PRO A 60 10.31 -15.93 9.35
N GLU A 61 11.32 -15.56 10.14
CA GLU A 61 11.19 -15.43 11.60
C GLU A 61 10.29 -14.24 11.97
N VAL A 62 10.44 -13.11 11.27
CA VAL A 62 9.58 -11.93 11.45
C VAL A 62 8.14 -12.27 11.09
N ARG A 63 7.91 -12.87 9.93
CA ARG A 63 6.55 -13.26 9.49
C ARG A 63 5.90 -14.26 10.45
N LYS A 64 6.68 -15.19 11.00
CA LYS A 64 6.19 -16.13 12.02
C LYS A 64 5.78 -15.39 13.30
N ALA A 65 6.64 -14.50 13.78
CA ALA A 65 6.35 -13.71 14.97
C ALA A 65 5.07 -12.85 14.79
N ASP A 66 4.89 -12.24 13.62
CA ASP A 66 3.68 -11.48 13.29
C ASP A 66 2.42 -12.37 13.33
N ALA A 67 2.49 -13.59 12.77
CA ALA A 67 1.37 -14.53 12.75
C ALA A 67 1.02 -15.05 14.15
N ASP A 68 2.04 -15.41 14.94
CA ASP A 68 1.86 -15.87 16.32
C ASP A 68 1.24 -14.75 17.18
N ALA A 69 1.75 -13.52 17.06
CA ALA A 69 1.20 -12.37 17.78
C ALA A 69 -0.25 -12.05 17.38
N ALA A 70 -0.56 -12.07 16.08
CA ALA A 70 -1.91 -11.83 15.59
C ALA A 70 -2.91 -12.89 16.11
N LYS A 71 -2.47 -14.15 16.26
CA LYS A 71 -3.29 -15.23 16.82
C LYS A 71 -3.55 -15.04 18.31
N ASP A 72 -2.51 -14.72 19.07
CA ASP A 72 -2.59 -14.68 20.53
C ASP A 72 -3.26 -13.40 21.05
N TRP A 73 -3.12 -12.28 20.33
CA TRP A 73 -3.51 -10.95 20.80
C TRP A 73 -4.51 -10.21 19.89
N GLY A 74 -4.68 -10.67 18.65
CA GLY A 74 -5.48 -9.96 17.65
C GLY A 74 -4.81 -8.65 17.18
N MET A 75 -5.51 -7.94 16.29
CA MET A 75 -5.04 -6.67 15.69
C MET A 75 -5.92 -5.47 16.08
N ALA A 76 -7.03 -5.71 16.78
CA ALA A 76 -7.96 -4.68 17.20
C ALA A 76 -7.62 -4.20 18.61
N TYR A 77 -7.24 -2.93 18.72
CA TYR A 77 -6.96 -2.27 19.99
C TYR A 77 -8.02 -1.20 20.25
N PRO A 78 -8.32 -0.87 21.52
CA PRO A 78 -9.31 0.15 21.84
C PRO A 78 -8.90 1.49 21.22
N MET A 79 -9.61 1.89 20.18
CA MET A 79 -9.50 3.20 19.55
C MET A 79 -10.58 4.09 20.14
N GLY A 80 -10.20 5.24 20.68
CA GLY A 80 -11.16 6.21 21.19
C GLY A 80 -12.04 6.73 20.05
N ALA A 81 -13.36 6.69 20.22
CA ALA A 81 -14.29 7.40 19.36
C ALA A 81 -14.15 8.91 19.62
N ARG A 82 -13.76 9.69 18.61
CA ARG A 82 -13.87 11.14 18.59
C ARG A 82 -14.70 11.55 17.39
#